data_AF-L1JUV9-F1
#
_entry.id   AF-L1JUV9-F1
#
_cell.length_a   1.000
_cell.length_b   1.000
_cell.length_c   1.000
_cell.angle_alpha   90.00
_cell.angle_beta   90.00
_cell.angle_gamma   90.00
#
_symmetry.space_group_name_H-M   'P 1'
#
loop_
_entity.id
_entity.type
_entity.pdbx_description
1 polymer ?
#
loop_
_entity_poly.entity_id
_entity_poly.type
_entity_poly.pdbx_seq_one_letter_code
_entity_poly.pdbx_strand_id
1 'polypeptide(L)'
;MRVFVSGDGGVDDLAALTMTVAAMMAGSIEIVGVAVTGGNCFLDAGVQASRKILDLAGLDGKVQVSTCDAEGVNPFPRSWRSASYGICHIPRLLRDGRPRTELLQTPAHIHLAECCMKSNTPITVLETGPLTCMARALHAFPELAKPDRISQLVWMGGAIDVEGNVHREGTDGSAEWNVYWDPLSAKKVIDAGPKLRICPLDVCNQAPITTKFLVDLYGVAVQPSGALKVAQVYADQAFRP
;
A
#
# COMPACT_ATOMS: atom_id res chain seq x y z
N MET A 1 7.12 14.75 -5.98
CA MET A 1 7.93 13.62 -5.45
C MET A 1 7.58 12.35 -6.21
N ARG A 2 8.55 11.46 -6.51
CA ARG A 2 8.29 10.18 -7.19
C ARG A 2 7.99 9.09 -6.16
N VAL A 3 6.93 8.31 -6.38
CA VAL A 3 6.44 7.31 -5.41
C VAL A 3 6.23 5.97 -6.11
N PHE A 4 6.81 4.91 -5.54
CA PHE A 4 6.43 3.53 -5.87
C PHE A 4 5.48 3.04 -4.79
N VAL A 5 4.29 2.57 -5.17
CA VAL A 5 3.26 2.12 -4.23
C VAL A 5 3.28 0.61 -4.16
N SER A 6 3.38 0.07 -2.96
CA SER A 6 3.31 -1.36 -2.68
C SER A 6 2.32 -1.57 -1.55
N GLY A 7 1.52 -2.61 -1.64
CA GLY A 7 0.52 -2.95 -0.64
C GLY A 7 0.04 -4.37 -0.82
N ASP A 8 -0.84 -4.82 0.06
CA ASP A 8 -1.33 -6.20 0.05
C ASP A 8 -2.82 -6.33 -0.29
N GLY A 9 -3.38 -5.28 -0.88
CA GLY A 9 -4.67 -5.29 -1.58
C GLY A 9 -5.89 -5.33 -0.67
N GLY A 10 -5.73 -5.05 0.63
CA GLY A 10 -6.82 -4.78 1.55
C GLY A 10 -7.68 -3.59 1.10
N VAL A 11 -8.82 -3.40 1.76
CA VAL A 11 -9.72 -2.28 1.44
C VAL A 11 -9.03 -0.93 1.67
N ASP A 12 -8.23 -0.87 2.73
CA ASP A 12 -7.38 0.25 3.11
C ASP A 12 -6.21 0.47 2.15
N ASP A 13 -5.54 -0.56 1.64
CA ASP A 13 -4.53 -0.39 0.58
C ASP A 13 -5.13 0.21 -0.69
N LEU A 14 -6.31 -0.25 -1.09
CA LEU A 14 -7.00 0.27 -2.28
C LEU A 14 -7.47 1.72 -2.06
N ALA A 15 -7.84 2.08 -0.82
CA ALA A 15 -8.11 3.47 -0.44
C ALA A 15 -6.83 4.32 -0.48
N ALA A 16 -5.71 3.81 0.04
CA ALA A 16 -4.41 4.48 -0.01
C ALA A 16 -3.93 4.69 -1.45
N LEU A 17 -4.09 3.70 -2.34
CA LEU A 17 -3.83 3.85 -3.77
C LEU A 17 -4.73 4.93 -4.39
N THR A 18 -6.02 4.96 -4.05
CA THR A 18 -6.96 5.99 -4.55
C THR A 18 -6.55 7.39 -4.10
N MET A 19 -6.12 7.55 -2.84
CA MET A 19 -5.61 8.82 -2.32
C MET A 19 -4.29 9.23 -2.99
N THR A 20 -3.42 8.27 -3.27
CA THR A 20 -2.15 8.49 -3.99
C THR A 20 -2.41 8.92 -5.44
N VAL A 21 -3.37 8.28 -6.12
CA VAL A 21 -3.83 8.71 -7.46
C VAL A 21 -4.37 10.14 -7.42
N ALA A 22 -5.17 10.48 -6.41
CA ALA A 22 -5.68 11.84 -6.25
C ALA A 22 -4.56 12.88 -6.06
N ALA A 23 -3.53 12.55 -5.26
CA ALA A 23 -2.35 13.39 -5.09
C ALA A 23 -1.52 13.52 -6.38
N MET A 24 -1.47 12.48 -7.20
CA MET A 24 -0.85 12.52 -8.54
C MET A 24 -1.62 13.44 -9.49
N MET A 25 -2.95 13.34 -9.51
CA MET A 25 -3.81 14.23 -10.29
C MET A 25 -3.70 15.70 -9.85
N ALA A 26 -3.41 15.93 -8.57
CA ALA A 26 -3.14 17.26 -8.02
C ALA A 26 -1.71 17.77 -8.29
N GLY A 27 -0.86 16.98 -8.97
CA GLY A 27 0.51 17.35 -9.31
C GLY A 27 1.51 17.31 -8.15
N SER A 28 1.13 16.76 -6.99
CA SER A 28 2.00 16.70 -5.80
C SER A 28 2.98 15.53 -5.85
N ILE A 29 2.57 14.42 -6.46
CA ILE A 29 3.39 13.21 -6.61
C ILE A 29 3.31 12.63 -8.02
N GLU A 30 4.25 11.76 -8.35
CA GLU A 30 4.29 10.97 -9.58
C GLU A 30 4.37 9.49 -9.19
N ILE A 31 3.34 8.71 -9.51
CA ILE A 31 3.35 7.26 -9.29
C ILE A 31 4.21 6.64 -10.40
N VAL A 32 5.28 5.96 -10.03
CA VAL A 32 6.23 5.35 -10.97
C VAL A 32 6.00 3.86 -11.20
N GLY A 33 5.22 3.22 -10.32
CA GLY A 33 4.90 1.81 -10.36
C GLY A 33 4.03 1.40 -9.17
N VAL A 34 3.27 0.32 -9.35
CA VAL A 34 2.44 -0.28 -8.30
C VAL A 34 2.79 -1.76 -8.17
N ALA A 35 2.88 -2.25 -6.93
CA ALA A 35 3.02 -3.66 -6.60
C ALA A 35 1.90 -4.12 -5.68
N VAL A 36 1.44 -5.36 -5.87
CA VAL A 36 0.46 -6.01 -5.00
C VAL A 36 1.03 -7.32 -4.47
N THR A 37 0.97 -7.49 -3.15
CA THR A 37 1.40 -8.70 -2.43
C THR A 37 0.19 -9.51 -1.96
N GLY A 38 0.29 -10.84 -1.95
CA GLY A 38 -0.79 -11.74 -1.51
C GLY A 38 -1.02 -11.82 0.01
N GLY A 39 -0.99 -10.69 0.73
CA GLY A 39 -1.19 -10.59 2.18
C GLY A 39 -2.66 -10.57 2.59
N ASN A 40 -3.18 -9.40 2.95
CA ASN A 40 -4.57 -9.13 3.32
C ASN A 40 -5.55 -9.12 2.13
N CYS A 41 -5.17 -9.73 1.01
CA CYS A 41 -6.05 -10.00 -0.13
C CYS A 41 -5.85 -11.40 -0.71
N PHE A 42 -6.78 -11.80 -1.57
CA PHE A 42 -6.47 -12.72 -2.64
C PHE A 42 -5.83 -11.95 -3.79
N LEU A 43 -4.62 -12.36 -4.19
CA LEU A 43 -3.74 -11.59 -5.08
C LEU A 43 -4.45 -11.12 -6.36
N ASP A 44 -5.18 -12.00 -7.04
CA ASP A 44 -5.92 -11.65 -8.25
C ASP A 44 -6.94 -10.51 -8.02
N ALA A 45 -7.67 -10.55 -6.90
CA ALA A 45 -8.63 -9.51 -6.56
C ALA A 45 -7.96 -8.15 -6.31
N GLY A 46 -6.87 -8.14 -5.55
CA GLY A 46 -6.10 -6.93 -5.26
C GLY A 46 -5.46 -6.32 -6.51
N VAL A 47 -4.91 -7.17 -7.38
CA VAL A 47 -4.32 -6.76 -8.68
C VAL A 47 -5.37 -6.17 -9.59
N GLN A 48 -6.51 -6.85 -9.77
CA GLN A 48 -7.58 -6.35 -10.62
C GLN A 48 -8.17 -5.05 -10.09
N ALA A 49 -8.41 -4.93 -8.78
CA ALA A 49 -8.90 -3.69 -8.19
C ALA A 49 -7.91 -2.54 -8.39
N SER A 50 -6.62 -2.77 -8.17
CA SER A 50 -5.57 -1.76 -8.37
C SER A 50 -5.51 -1.27 -9.82
N ARG A 51 -5.55 -2.19 -10.79
CA ARG A 51 -5.58 -1.85 -12.23
C ARG A 51 -6.84 -1.07 -12.61
N LYS A 52 -8.02 -1.47 -12.11
CA LYS A 52 -9.28 -0.75 -12.36
C LYS A 52 -9.29 0.66 -11.77
N ILE A 53 -8.67 0.86 -10.60
CA ILE A 53 -8.51 2.20 -9.98
C ILE A 53 -7.63 3.09 -10.88
N LEU A 54 -6.52 2.56 -11.38
CA LEU A 54 -5.62 3.28 -12.29
C LEU A 54 -6.30 3.60 -13.64
N ASP A 55 -7.04 2.64 -14.20
CA ASP A 55 -7.82 2.83 -15.43
C ASP A 55 -8.88 3.93 -15.28
N LEU A 56 -9.60 3.93 -14.15
CA LEU A 56 -10.61 4.94 -13.85
C LEU A 56 -10.02 6.35 -13.79
N ALA A 57 -8.74 6.46 -13.43
CA ALA A 57 -8.00 7.72 -13.39
C ALA A 57 -7.30 8.08 -14.71
N GLY A 58 -7.44 7.27 -15.76
CA GLY A 58 -6.76 7.48 -17.05
C GLY A 58 -5.23 7.37 -16.93
N LEU A 59 -4.77 6.49 -16.04
CA LEU A 59 -3.35 6.18 -15.83
C LEU A 59 -2.91 4.91 -16.57
N ASP A 60 -3.80 4.31 -17.37
CA ASP A 60 -3.41 3.25 -18.29
C ASP A 60 -2.34 3.73 -19.27
N GLY A 61 -1.30 2.90 -19.46
CA GLY A 61 -0.12 3.24 -20.25
C GLY A 61 0.88 4.20 -19.57
N LYS A 62 0.58 4.72 -18.38
CA LYS A 62 1.50 5.59 -17.60
C LYS A 62 2.06 4.88 -16.36
N VAL A 63 1.23 4.07 -15.72
CA VAL A 63 1.59 3.29 -14.52
C VAL A 63 1.42 1.82 -14.84
N GLN A 64 2.32 1.00 -14.32
CA GLN A 64 2.31 -0.45 -14.48
C GLN A 64 2.10 -1.12 -13.12
N VAL A 65 1.40 -2.26 -13.12
CA VAL A 65 1.15 -3.06 -11.93
C VAL A 65 1.99 -4.33 -12.01
N SER A 66 2.63 -4.70 -10.90
CA SER A 66 3.39 -5.94 -10.74
C SER A 66 2.88 -6.73 -9.53
N THR A 67 3.22 -8.01 -9.45
CA THR A 67 2.83 -8.87 -8.34
C THR A 67 4.02 -9.32 -7.52
N CYS A 68 3.81 -9.47 -6.22
CA CYS A 68 4.68 -10.24 -5.36
C CYS A 68 4.03 -11.59 -5.06
N ASP A 69 4.71 -12.65 -5.49
CA ASP A 69 4.36 -14.05 -5.21
C ASP A 69 4.86 -14.53 -3.84
N ALA A 70 5.19 -13.60 -2.93
CA ALA A 70 5.60 -13.95 -1.58
C ALA A 70 4.46 -14.69 -0.84
N GLU A 71 4.84 -15.78 -0.18
CA GLU A 71 3.99 -16.49 0.76
C GLU A 71 4.37 -16.08 2.19
N GLY A 72 3.38 -15.66 2.97
CA GLY A 72 3.57 -15.25 4.35
C GLY A 72 3.79 -16.43 5.27
N VAL A 73 4.56 -16.22 6.33
CA VAL A 73 4.72 -17.20 7.42
C VAL A 73 3.41 -17.35 8.17
N ASN A 74 2.71 -16.22 8.41
CA ASN A 74 1.47 -16.18 9.17
C ASN A 74 0.35 -15.52 8.35
N PRO A 75 -0.49 -16.29 7.62
CA PRO A 75 -1.47 -15.71 6.72
C PRO A 75 -2.55 -14.90 7.44
N PHE A 76 -3.03 -13.84 6.79
CA PHE A 76 -4.19 -13.06 7.21
C PHE A 76 -5.47 -13.92 7.27
N PRO A 77 -6.46 -13.56 8.12
CA PRO A 77 -7.76 -14.21 8.15
C PRO A 77 -8.44 -14.23 6.77
N ARG A 78 -8.99 -15.38 6.38
CA ARG A 78 -9.63 -15.56 5.07
C ARG A 78 -10.77 -14.56 4.81
N SER A 79 -11.55 -14.24 5.84
CA SER A 79 -12.65 -13.28 5.74
C SER A 79 -12.17 -11.89 5.33
N TRP A 80 -11.04 -11.43 5.88
CA TRP A 80 -10.45 -10.13 5.53
C TRP A 80 -9.92 -10.14 4.09
N ARG A 81 -9.17 -11.19 3.73
CA ARG A 81 -8.64 -11.39 2.37
C ARG A 81 -9.70 -11.39 1.27
N SER A 82 -10.92 -11.81 1.60
CA SER A 82 -12.04 -11.84 0.67
C SER A 82 -12.65 -10.46 0.38
N ALA A 83 -12.41 -9.46 1.22
CA ALA A 83 -13.00 -8.12 1.08
C ALA A 83 -12.60 -7.43 -0.23
N SER A 84 -11.39 -7.69 -0.74
CA SER A 84 -10.90 -7.15 -2.01
C SER A 84 -11.74 -7.59 -3.22
N TYR A 85 -12.41 -8.75 -3.17
CA TYR A 85 -13.37 -9.13 -4.20
C TYR A 85 -14.56 -8.17 -4.22
N GLY A 86 -15.06 -7.73 -3.06
CA GLY A 86 -16.14 -6.75 -2.98
C GLY A 86 -15.75 -5.43 -3.66
N ILE A 87 -14.54 -4.92 -3.38
CA ILE A 87 -14.04 -3.69 -4.01
C ILE A 87 -13.86 -3.87 -5.52
N CYS A 88 -13.25 -4.98 -5.96
CA CYS A 88 -13.02 -5.28 -7.38
C CYS A 88 -14.32 -5.31 -8.23
N HIS A 89 -15.46 -5.56 -7.60
CA HIS A 89 -16.78 -5.67 -8.25
C HIS A 89 -17.75 -4.53 -7.94
N ILE A 90 -17.28 -3.41 -7.37
CA ILE A 90 -18.17 -2.24 -7.23
C ILE A 90 -18.57 -1.72 -8.63
N PRO A 91 -19.83 -1.29 -8.84
CA PRO A 91 -20.33 -0.93 -10.16
C PRO A 91 -19.47 0.10 -10.90
N ARG A 92 -18.82 1.01 -10.18
CA ARG A 92 -17.94 2.03 -10.77
C ARG A 92 -16.68 1.43 -11.41
N LEU A 93 -16.09 0.40 -10.82
CA LEU A 93 -14.88 -0.26 -11.32
C LEU A 93 -15.17 -1.34 -12.37
N LEU A 94 -16.44 -1.68 -12.59
CA LEU A 94 -16.86 -2.63 -13.63
C LEU A 94 -17.20 -1.99 -14.98
N ARG A 95 -17.30 -0.65 -15.04
CA ARG A 95 -17.82 0.07 -16.23
C ARG A 95 -17.06 -0.21 -17.52
N ASP A 96 -15.74 -0.41 -17.42
CA ASP A 96 -14.86 -0.54 -18.59
C ASP A 96 -14.52 -2.01 -18.91
N GLY A 97 -15.14 -2.98 -18.24
CA GLY A 97 -14.89 -4.41 -18.46
C GLY A 97 -13.54 -4.88 -17.91
N ARG A 98 -12.65 -5.36 -18.79
CA ARG A 98 -11.33 -5.89 -18.39
C ARG A 98 -10.33 -4.75 -18.14
N PRO A 99 -9.45 -4.84 -17.12
CA PRO A 99 -8.51 -3.77 -16.84
C PRO A 99 -7.49 -3.56 -17.97
N ARG A 100 -7.21 -2.31 -18.33
CA ARG A 100 -6.31 -1.88 -19.41
C ARG A 100 -4.89 -1.65 -18.94
N THR A 101 -4.71 -1.09 -17.74
CA THR A 101 -3.41 -0.86 -17.09
C THR A 101 -2.58 -2.13 -17.16
N GLU A 102 -1.33 -2.04 -17.60
CA GLU A 102 -0.50 -3.22 -17.85
C GLU A 102 -0.21 -4.00 -16.56
N LEU A 103 -0.37 -5.32 -16.61
CA LEU A 103 0.12 -6.24 -15.59
C LEU A 103 1.45 -6.82 -16.06
N LEU A 104 2.54 -6.43 -15.42
CA LEU A 104 3.88 -6.89 -15.75
C LEU A 104 4.03 -8.38 -15.42
N GLN A 105 4.77 -9.08 -16.29
CA GLN A 105 5.31 -10.40 -15.96
C GLN A 105 6.51 -10.31 -15.02
N THR A 106 7.16 -9.14 -14.98
CA THR A 106 8.26 -8.83 -14.07
C THR A 106 7.75 -8.83 -12.62
N PRO A 107 8.36 -9.62 -11.71
CA PRO A 107 8.01 -9.61 -10.30
C PRO A 107 8.22 -8.25 -9.63
N ALA A 108 7.42 -7.94 -8.61
CA ALA A 108 7.41 -6.64 -7.94
C ALA A 108 8.78 -6.19 -7.40
N HIS A 109 9.60 -7.11 -6.87
CA HIS A 109 10.93 -6.77 -6.36
C HIS A 109 11.90 -6.33 -7.47
N ILE A 110 11.77 -6.89 -8.68
CA ILE A 110 12.56 -6.48 -9.86
C ILE A 110 11.98 -5.20 -10.44
N HIS A 111 10.66 -5.08 -10.53
CA HIS A 111 10.00 -3.88 -11.01
C HIS A 111 10.39 -2.63 -10.19
N LEU A 112 10.36 -2.73 -8.85
CA LEU A 112 10.85 -1.68 -7.96
C LEU A 112 12.31 -1.31 -8.27
N ALA A 113 13.17 -2.32 -8.41
CA ALA A 113 14.58 -2.10 -8.70
C ALA A 113 14.77 -1.37 -10.04
N GLU A 114 14.06 -1.79 -11.09
CA GLU A 114 14.10 -1.12 -12.39
C GLU A 114 13.62 0.33 -12.32
N CYS A 115 12.52 0.60 -11.60
CA CYS A 115 12.05 1.97 -11.38
C CYS A 115 13.13 2.84 -10.71
N CYS A 116 13.78 2.31 -9.65
CA CYS A 116 14.85 3.02 -8.93
C CYS A 116 16.11 3.23 -9.79
N MET A 117 16.52 2.25 -10.59
CA MET A 117 17.72 2.35 -11.43
C MET A 117 17.52 3.26 -12.65
N LYS A 118 16.32 3.26 -13.24
CA LYS A 118 15.98 4.12 -14.39
C LYS A 118 15.70 5.57 -13.97
N SER A 119 15.49 5.83 -12.67
CA SER A 119 15.18 7.18 -12.19
C SER A 119 16.44 8.01 -11.92
N ASN A 120 16.41 9.26 -12.37
CA ASN A 120 17.45 10.27 -12.08
C ASN A 120 17.31 10.91 -10.69
N THR A 121 16.22 10.62 -9.98
CA THR A 121 15.93 11.14 -8.65
C THR A 121 15.51 9.98 -7.74
N PRO A 122 15.85 9.99 -6.45
CA PRO A 122 15.49 8.90 -5.56
C PRO A 122 13.97 8.77 -5.42
N ILE A 123 13.51 7.53 -5.28
CA ILE A 123 12.08 7.20 -5.18
C ILE A 123 11.70 7.09 -3.70
N THR A 124 10.52 7.56 -3.34
CA THR A 124 9.88 7.19 -2.06
C THR A 124 9.11 5.90 -2.28
N VAL A 125 9.31 4.89 -1.43
CA VAL A 125 8.47 3.69 -1.45
C VAL A 125 7.40 3.83 -0.38
N LEU A 126 6.14 3.73 -0.78
CA LEU A 126 5.00 3.63 0.12
C LEU A 126 4.61 2.16 0.21
N GLU A 127 4.82 1.53 1.36
CA GLU A 127 4.43 0.15 1.62
C GLU A 127 3.29 0.11 2.65
N THR A 128 2.15 -0.45 2.27
CA THR A 128 0.99 -0.60 3.17
C THR A 128 0.74 -2.04 3.61
N GLY A 129 1.50 -3.00 3.07
CA GLY A 129 1.44 -4.41 3.45
C GLY A 129 2.72 -4.94 4.13
N PRO A 130 2.90 -6.28 4.15
CA PRO A 130 4.09 -6.92 4.69
C PRO A 130 5.37 -6.62 3.88
N LEU A 131 6.51 -6.56 4.58
CA LEU A 131 7.79 -6.17 3.98
C LEU A 131 8.52 -7.26 3.17
N THR A 132 7.91 -8.41 2.92
CA THR A 132 8.57 -9.53 2.23
C THR A 132 9.00 -9.20 0.80
N CYS A 133 8.20 -8.44 0.06
CA CYS A 133 8.59 -8.00 -1.27
C CYS A 133 9.80 -7.05 -1.21
N MET A 134 9.78 -6.11 -0.26
CA MET A 134 10.89 -5.18 -0.03
C MET A 134 12.15 -5.92 0.41
N ALA A 135 12.04 -6.90 1.32
CA ALA A 135 13.17 -7.71 1.77
C ALA A 135 13.80 -8.47 0.58
N ARG A 136 13.00 -9.01 -0.33
CA ARG A 136 13.50 -9.64 -1.58
C ARG A 136 14.20 -8.62 -2.48
N ALA A 137 13.65 -7.42 -2.62
CA ALA A 137 14.26 -6.35 -3.41
C ALA A 137 15.62 -5.93 -2.85
N LEU A 138 15.71 -5.65 -1.54
CA LEU A 138 16.97 -5.27 -0.89
C LEU A 138 17.99 -6.41 -0.88
N HIS A 139 17.54 -7.67 -0.82
CA HIS A 139 18.43 -8.81 -0.92
C HIS A 139 19.04 -8.95 -2.32
N ALA A 140 18.21 -8.84 -3.36
CA ALA A 140 18.65 -8.97 -4.76
C ALA A 140 19.41 -7.73 -5.26
N PHE A 141 19.07 -6.56 -4.75
CA PHE A 141 19.60 -5.25 -5.17
C PHE A 141 19.96 -4.41 -3.93
N PRO A 142 21.05 -4.72 -3.20
CA PRO A 142 21.42 -4.03 -1.96
C PRO A 142 21.62 -2.52 -2.12
N GLU A 143 21.97 -2.05 -3.32
CA GLU A 143 22.10 -0.63 -3.64
C GLU A 143 20.79 0.16 -3.49
N LEU A 144 19.63 -0.51 -3.49
CA LEU A 144 18.34 0.12 -3.21
C LEU A 144 18.27 0.73 -1.81
N ALA A 145 19.02 0.20 -0.84
CA ALA A 145 19.06 0.75 0.52
C ALA A 145 19.69 2.15 0.58
N LYS A 146 20.40 2.58 -0.48
CA LYS A 146 21.05 3.89 -0.50
C LYS A 146 20.03 5.02 -0.68
N PRO A 147 20.17 6.15 0.04
CA PRO A 147 19.25 7.31 -0.06
C PRO A 147 19.12 7.93 -1.45
N ASP A 148 20.11 7.75 -2.33
CA ASP A 148 20.10 8.19 -3.73
C ASP A 148 19.29 7.26 -4.66
N ARG A 149 18.88 6.07 -4.17
CA ARG A 149 17.94 5.16 -4.84
C ARG A 149 16.57 5.18 -4.18
N ILE A 150 16.49 4.83 -2.90
CA ILE A 150 15.27 4.95 -2.08
C ILE A 150 15.47 6.10 -1.10
N SER A 151 14.81 7.22 -1.35
CA SER A 151 14.90 8.41 -0.49
C SER A 151 14.36 8.13 0.92
N GLN A 152 13.28 7.35 0.99
CA GLN A 152 12.68 6.83 2.21
C GLN A 152 11.72 5.69 1.89
N LEU A 153 11.58 4.77 2.83
CA LEU A 153 10.50 3.80 2.90
C LEU A 153 9.48 4.31 3.93
N VAL A 154 8.27 4.63 3.48
CA VAL A 154 7.12 4.92 4.35
C VAL A 154 6.33 3.63 4.47
N TRP A 155 6.22 3.09 5.68
CA TRP A 155 5.65 1.77 5.90
C TRP A 155 4.59 1.77 6.99
N MET A 156 3.42 1.20 6.71
CA MET A 156 2.41 0.89 7.73
C MET A 156 2.76 -0.44 8.40
N GLY A 157 3.13 -0.40 9.67
CA GLY A 157 3.44 -1.61 10.42
C GLY A 157 4.01 -1.33 11.81
N GLY A 158 3.83 -2.30 12.70
CA GLY A 158 4.30 -2.26 14.08
C GLY A 158 3.33 -1.63 15.08
N ALA A 159 3.60 -1.90 16.35
CA ALA A 159 2.96 -1.33 17.52
C ALA A 159 4.09 -1.08 18.54
N ILE A 160 4.31 0.17 18.95
CA ILE A 160 5.49 0.55 19.73
C ILE A 160 5.14 0.69 21.21
N ASP A 161 4.24 1.63 21.53
CA ASP A 161 3.82 1.97 22.89
C ASP A 161 2.34 1.56 23.14
N VAL A 162 1.76 0.77 22.25
CA VAL A 162 0.38 0.27 22.32
C VAL A 162 0.32 -1.25 22.14
N GLU A 163 -0.80 -1.85 22.51
CA GLU A 163 -1.07 -3.26 22.21
C GLU A 163 -1.12 -3.50 20.69
N GLY A 164 -0.69 -4.69 20.26
CA GLY A 164 -0.81 -5.13 18.89
C GLY A 164 -2.26 -5.44 18.50
N ASN A 165 -2.44 -5.90 17.27
CA ASN A 165 -3.76 -6.28 16.73
C ASN A 165 -3.84 -7.76 16.31
N VAL A 166 -2.81 -8.55 16.64
CA VAL A 166 -2.76 -9.98 16.37
C VAL A 166 -3.19 -10.78 17.60
N HIS A 167 -4.47 -11.13 17.63
CA HIS A 167 -5.05 -12.01 18.64
C HIS A 167 -5.33 -13.40 18.03
N ARG A 168 -4.30 -14.24 17.96
CA ARG A 168 -4.41 -15.64 17.51
C ARG A 168 -3.96 -16.57 18.64
N GLU A 169 -4.34 -17.85 18.53
CA GLU A 169 -3.76 -18.88 19.38
C GLU A 169 -2.23 -18.89 19.21
N GLY A 170 -1.50 -18.85 20.32
CA GLY A 170 -0.03 -18.80 20.32
C GLY A 170 0.57 -17.40 20.19
N THR A 171 -0.23 -16.33 20.19
CA THR A 171 0.27 -14.94 20.28
C THR A 171 -0.07 -14.31 21.63
N ASP A 172 0.75 -13.36 22.07
CA ASP A 172 0.56 -12.60 23.32
C ASP A 172 -0.17 -11.26 23.12
N GLY A 173 -0.61 -10.99 21.87
CA GLY A 173 -1.29 -9.75 21.51
C GLY A 173 -0.37 -8.57 21.21
N SER A 174 0.96 -8.70 21.32
CA SER A 174 1.87 -7.56 21.15
C SER A 174 2.18 -7.22 19.69
N ALA A 175 1.90 -8.13 18.75
CA ALA A 175 2.29 -7.98 17.35
C ALA A 175 1.25 -7.22 16.51
N GLU A 176 1.74 -6.50 15.50
CA GLU A 176 0.94 -5.92 14.43
C GLU A 176 0.96 -6.86 13.19
N TRP A 177 -0.14 -6.94 12.44
CA TRP A 177 -0.33 -7.90 11.36
C TRP A 177 0.70 -7.86 10.23
N ASN A 178 1.09 -6.69 9.70
CA ASN A 178 2.08 -6.59 8.63
C ASN A 178 3.46 -7.08 9.07
N VAL A 179 3.84 -6.82 10.34
CA VAL A 179 5.03 -7.43 10.96
C VAL A 179 4.83 -8.94 11.14
N TYR A 180 3.69 -9.35 11.70
CA TYR A 180 3.40 -10.74 12.06
C TYR A 180 3.35 -11.65 10.84
N TRP A 181 2.90 -11.16 9.68
CA TRP A 181 2.80 -11.93 8.44
C TRP A 181 4.16 -12.51 8.00
N ASP A 182 5.24 -11.73 8.13
CA ASP A 182 6.62 -12.16 7.93
C ASP A 182 7.62 -11.35 8.79
N PRO A 183 7.82 -11.75 10.05
CA PRO A 183 8.67 -11.02 10.99
C PRO A 183 10.15 -11.01 10.58
N LEU A 184 10.61 -12.04 9.87
CA LEU A 184 12.00 -12.14 9.43
C LEU A 184 12.30 -11.12 8.33
N SER A 185 11.38 -10.95 7.38
CA SER A 185 11.50 -9.91 6.36
C SER A 185 11.38 -8.52 6.96
N ALA A 186 10.46 -8.29 7.90
CA ALA A 186 10.35 -7.02 8.60
C ALA A 186 11.68 -6.67 9.31
N LYS A 187 12.25 -7.61 10.07
CA LYS A 187 13.56 -7.43 10.71
C LYS A 187 14.66 -7.08 9.71
N LYS A 188 14.77 -7.84 8.61
CA LYS A 188 15.79 -7.60 7.57
C LYS A 188 15.69 -6.20 6.99
N VAL A 189 14.50 -5.70 6.69
CA VAL A 189 14.32 -4.36 6.10
C VAL A 189 14.59 -3.26 7.11
N ILE A 190 14.16 -3.43 8.37
CA ILE A 190 14.47 -2.48 9.46
C ILE A 190 15.99 -2.39 9.67
N ASP A 191 16.70 -3.51 9.61
CA ASP A 191 18.16 -3.57 9.76
C ASP A 191 18.92 -3.09 8.50
N ALA A 192 18.33 -3.19 7.30
CA ALA A 192 19.01 -2.96 6.02
C ALA A 192 19.31 -1.48 5.71
N GLY A 193 18.77 -0.54 6.49
CA GLY A 193 19.20 0.85 6.46
C GLY A 193 18.59 1.83 5.43
N PRO A 194 17.54 1.54 4.62
CA PRO A 194 16.84 2.65 3.97
C PRO A 194 16.24 3.55 5.05
N LYS A 195 16.12 4.86 4.76
CA LYS A 195 15.48 5.80 5.69
C LYS A 195 14.03 5.36 5.92
N LEU A 196 13.76 4.76 7.06
CA LEU A 196 12.46 4.19 7.40
C LEU A 196 11.61 5.21 8.16
N ARG A 197 10.40 5.47 7.66
CA ARG A 197 9.32 6.15 8.38
C ARG A 197 8.21 5.13 8.59
N ILE A 198 7.95 4.80 9.84
CA ILE A 198 6.87 3.88 10.21
C ILE A 198 5.58 4.65 10.54
N CYS A 199 4.45 4.07 10.18
CA CYS A 199 3.11 4.43 10.62
C CYS A 199 2.57 3.26 11.45
N PRO A 200 2.94 3.16 12.74
CA PRO A 200 2.53 2.06 13.61
C PRO A 200 1.10 2.27 14.12
N LEU A 201 0.57 1.27 14.83
CA LEU A 201 -0.75 1.34 15.47
C LEU A 201 -0.89 2.53 16.42
N ASP A 202 0.21 3.00 17.02
CA ASP A 202 0.24 4.22 17.85
C ASP A 202 -0.35 5.44 17.13
N VAL A 203 -0.05 5.57 15.84
CA VAL A 203 -0.56 6.65 14.98
C VAL A 203 -1.94 6.27 14.43
N CYS A 204 -2.10 5.03 13.94
CA CYS A 204 -3.36 4.59 13.33
C CYS A 204 -4.53 4.62 14.32
N ASN A 205 -4.30 4.35 15.61
CA ASN A 205 -5.31 4.39 16.66
C ASN A 205 -5.89 5.81 16.89
N GLN A 206 -5.20 6.86 16.43
CA GLN A 206 -5.68 8.25 16.51
C GLN A 206 -6.66 8.61 15.39
N ALA A 207 -6.77 7.78 14.34
CA ALA A 207 -7.64 8.00 13.19
C ALA A 207 -8.69 6.88 12.98
N PRO A 208 -9.57 6.60 13.96
CA PRO A 208 -10.57 5.56 13.80
C PRO A 208 -11.59 5.92 12.73
N ILE A 209 -11.94 4.94 11.89
CA ILE A 209 -13.04 5.04 10.93
C ILE A 209 -14.38 4.88 11.66
N THR A 210 -14.92 5.99 12.16
CA THR A 210 -16.23 5.99 12.82
C THR A 210 -17.36 6.14 11.81
N THR A 211 -18.59 5.78 12.20
CA THR A 211 -19.78 6.05 11.37
C THR A 211 -19.92 7.54 11.07
N LYS A 212 -19.64 8.41 12.04
CA LYS A 212 -19.63 9.86 11.83
C LYS A 212 -18.61 10.24 10.75
N PHE A 213 -17.40 9.73 10.84
CA PHE A 213 -16.36 9.99 9.84
C PHE A 213 -16.81 9.56 8.44
N LEU A 214 -17.41 8.38 8.29
CA LEU A 214 -17.92 7.90 6.99
C LEU A 214 -19.02 8.80 6.42
N VAL A 215 -19.92 9.34 7.26
CA VAL A 215 -20.96 10.29 6.84
C VAL A 215 -20.34 11.60 6.37
N ASP A 216 -19.39 12.15 7.13
CA ASP A 216 -18.67 13.36 6.76
C ASP A 216 -17.89 13.13 5.44
N LEU A 217 -17.26 11.97 5.31
CA LEU A 217 -16.52 11.54 4.12
C LEU A 217 -17.43 11.46 2.89
N TYR A 218 -18.64 10.90 3.03
CA TYR A 218 -19.60 10.82 1.94
C TYR A 218 -20.00 12.19 1.41
N GLY A 219 -20.24 13.17 2.30
CA GLY A 219 -20.58 14.54 1.92
C GLY A 219 -19.48 15.25 1.12
N VAL A 220 -18.22 14.85 1.31
CA VAL A 220 -17.05 15.40 0.62
C VAL A 220 -16.72 14.61 -0.66
N ALA A 221 -16.86 13.29 -0.63
CA ALA A 221 -16.51 12.38 -1.74
C ALA A 221 -17.37 12.61 -2.99
N VAL A 222 -18.59 13.13 -2.84
CA VAL A 222 -19.50 13.45 -3.96
C VAL A 222 -19.10 14.73 -4.72
N GLN A 223 -18.13 15.49 -4.22
CA GLN A 223 -17.68 16.73 -4.85
C GLN A 223 -16.60 16.47 -5.92
N PRO A 224 -16.43 17.38 -6.91
CA PRO A 224 -15.22 17.40 -7.72
C PRO A 224 -14.00 17.46 -6.80
N SER A 225 -12.95 16.65 -7.08
CA SER A 225 -11.77 16.42 -6.21
C SER A 225 -12.00 15.64 -4.89
N GLY A 226 -13.13 14.93 -4.76
CA GLY A 226 -13.51 14.18 -3.56
C GLY A 226 -12.38 13.32 -2.95
N ALA A 227 -11.61 12.59 -3.76
CA ALA A 227 -10.52 11.74 -3.26
C ALA A 227 -9.35 12.51 -2.61
N LEU A 228 -9.02 13.70 -3.11
CA LEU A 228 -7.98 14.54 -2.50
C LEU A 228 -8.47 15.15 -1.18
N LYS A 229 -9.74 15.58 -1.15
CA LYS A 229 -10.34 16.09 0.08
C LYS A 229 -10.55 14.98 1.12
N VAL A 230 -10.85 13.76 0.68
CA VAL A 230 -10.85 12.56 1.53
C VAL A 230 -9.47 12.40 2.17
N ALA A 231 -8.40 12.43 1.37
CA ALA A 231 -7.03 12.36 1.89
C ALA A 231 -6.73 13.43 2.94
N GLN A 232 -7.16 14.67 2.69
CA GLN A 232 -7.01 15.77 3.64
C GLN A 232 -7.79 15.52 4.94
N VAL A 233 -9.02 15.06 4.84
CA VAL A 233 -9.87 14.74 6.00
C VAL A 233 -9.26 13.63 6.86
N TYR A 234 -8.63 12.62 6.24
CA TYR A 234 -7.84 11.61 6.95
C TYR A 234 -6.64 12.22 7.68
N ALA A 235 -5.86 13.06 7.00
CA ALA A 235 -4.70 13.72 7.61
C ALA A 235 -5.10 14.62 8.79
N ASP A 236 -6.17 15.40 8.62
CA ASP A 236 -6.72 16.30 9.65
C ASP A 236 -7.34 15.55 10.84
N GLN A 237 -7.66 14.27 10.70
CA GLN A 237 -8.10 13.43 11.81
C GLN A 237 -6.91 12.77 12.52
N ALA A 238 -5.99 12.19 11.74
CA ALA A 238 -4.85 11.43 12.27
C ALA A 238 -3.81 12.29 12.99
N PHE A 239 -3.69 13.56 12.61
CA PHE A 239 -2.66 14.46 13.12
C PHE A 239 -3.27 15.68 13.84
N ARG A 240 -4.44 15.51 14.48
CA ARG A 240 -4.95 16.55 15.39
C ARG A 240 -3.96 16.71 16.55
N PRO A 241 -3.54 17.95 16.88
CA PRO A 241 -2.67 18.19 18.02
C PRO A 241 -3.33 17.82 19.35
#